data_AF-A0A7C1NJ60-F1
#
_entry.id   AF-A0A7C1NJ60-F1
#
_cell.length_a   1.000
_cell.length_b   1.000
_cell.length_c   1.000
_cell.angle_alpha   90.00
_cell.angle_beta   90.00
_cell.angle_gamma   90.00
#
_symmetry.space_group_name_H-M   'P 1'
#
loop_
_entity.id
_entity.type
_entity.pdbx_description
1 polymer ?
#
loop_
_entity_poly.entity_id
_entity_poly.type
_entity_poly.pdbx_seq_one_letter_code
_entity_poly.pdbx_strand_id
1 'polypeptide(L)' 'EIGKENLDFLNRIKPLAMKILAGFGIAERKQVEILSPYIHAAVIGSAFIKEIMNNGEEKDPYKVILAKMKRLIPEDEKG' A
#
# COMPACT_ATOMS: atom_id res chain seq x y z
N GLU A 1 0.58 4.63 -11.13
CA GLU A 1 -0.81 5.13 -11.18
C GLU A 1 -1.74 3.92 -11.12
N ILE A 2 -2.82 3.97 -10.33
CA ILE A 2 -3.82 2.89 -10.28
C ILE A 2 -4.94 3.32 -11.23
N GLY A 3 -4.94 2.73 -12.42
CA GLY A 3 -5.90 3.06 -13.47
C GLY A 3 -7.16 2.19 -13.45
N LYS A 4 -8.16 2.62 -14.21
CA LYS A 4 -9.43 1.89 -14.38
C LYS A 4 -9.19 0.46 -14.90
N GLU A 5 -8.30 0.29 -15.87
CA GLU A 5 -7.97 -1.02 -16.45
C GLU A 5 -7.44 -2.01 -15.41
N ASN A 6 -6.63 -1.55 -14.45
CA ASN A 6 -6.13 -2.37 -13.35
C ASN A 6 -7.28 -2.82 -12.44
N LEU A 7 -8.18 -1.91 -12.08
CA LEU A 7 -9.34 -2.21 -11.23
C LEU A 7 -10.32 -3.15 -11.92
N ASP A 8 -10.58 -2.95 -13.21
CA ASP A 8 -11.43 -3.82 -14.02
C ASP A 8 -10.85 -5.24 -14.11
N PHE A 9 -9.53 -5.35 -14.29
CA PHE A 9 -8.84 -6.65 -14.25
C PHE A 9 -8.99 -7.33 -12.89
N LEU A 10 -8.71 -6.62 -11.79
CA LEU A 10 -8.84 -7.17 -10.44
C LEU A 10 -10.28 -7.63 -10.16
N ASN A 11 -11.28 -6.85 -10.59
CA ASN A 11 -12.68 -7.21 -10.43
C ASN A 11 -13.07 -8.47 -11.22
N ARG A 12 -12.49 -8.67 -12.41
CA ARG A 12 -12.72 -9.88 -13.22
C ARG A 12 -12.13 -11.14 -12.59
N ILE A 13 -10.99 -11.03 -11.89
CA ILE A 13 -10.32 -12.19 -11.29
C ILE A 13 -10.76 -12.45 -9.84
N LYS A 14 -11.39 -11.48 -9.16
CA LYS A 14 -11.90 -11.61 -7.79
C LYS A 14 -12.82 -12.84 -7.57
N PRO A 15 -13.75 -13.19 -8.49
CA PRO A 15 -14.62 -14.36 -8.31
C PRO A 15 -13.89 -15.71 -8.31
N LEU A 16 -12.63 -15.77 -8.75
CA LEU A 16 -11.83 -17.01 -8.75
C LEU A 16 -11.38 -17.43 -7.35
N ALA A 17 -11.86 -16.76 -6.29
CA ALA A 17 -11.55 -17.03 -4.87
C ALA A 17 -10.04 -17.03 -4.54
N MET A 18 -9.23 -16.35 -5.35
CA MET A 18 -7.79 -16.24 -5.14
C MET A 18 -7.47 -15.15 -4.12
N LYS A 19 -6.46 -15.39 -3.28
CA LYS A 19 -5.88 -14.35 -2.41
C LYS A 19 -4.93 -13.48 -3.22
N ILE A 20 -5.39 -12.31 -3.64
CA ILE A 20 -4.61 -11.40 -4.49
C ILE A 20 -3.69 -10.54 -3.63
N LEU A 21 -2.39 -10.54 -3.96
CA LEU A 21 -1.39 -9.62 -3.43
C LEU A 21 -1.10 -8.53 -4.46
N ALA A 22 -1.13 -7.26 -4.06
CA ALA A 22 -1.00 -6.14 -5.00
C ALA A 22 0.16 -5.18 -4.64
N GLY A 23 1.04 -4.93 -5.63
CA GLY A 23 2.20 -4.05 -5.51
C GLY A 23 2.22 -2.95 -6.57
N PHE A 24 1.21 -2.07 -6.60
CA PHE A 24 1.05 -1.02 -7.62
C PHE A 24 1.86 0.27 -7.35
N GLY A 25 3.03 0.16 -6.71
CA GLY A 25 3.79 1.35 -6.29
C GLY A 25 3.02 2.21 -5.28
N ILE A 26 2.40 1.55 -4.30
CA ILE A 26 1.60 2.19 -3.26
C ILE A 26 2.50 3.08 -2.42
N ALA A 27 2.12 4.35 -2.26
CA ALA A 27 2.83 5.37 -1.51
C ALA A 27 1.91 6.21 -0.60
N GLU A 28 0.59 6.14 -0.79
CA GLU A 28 -0.40 6.92 -0.07
C GLU A 28 -1.58 6.05 0.41
N ARG A 29 -2.24 6.46 1.50
CA ARG A 29 -3.41 5.76 2.06
C ARG A 29 -4.53 5.57 1.04
N LYS A 30 -4.83 6.60 0.25
CA LYS A 30 -5.89 6.55 -0.77
C LYS A 30 -5.70 5.40 -1.75
N GLN A 31 -4.45 5.04 -2.05
CA GLN A 31 -4.16 3.89 -2.92
C GLN A 31 -4.45 2.55 -2.23
N VAL A 32 -4.21 2.46 -0.91
CA VAL A 32 -4.61 1.29 -0.11
C VAL A 32 -6.13 1.16 -0.13
N GLU A 33 -6.86 2.23 0.20
CA GLU A 33 -8.32 2.27 0.22
C GLU A 33 -8.96 1.89 -1.12
N ILE A 34 -8.41 2.38 -2.25
CA ILE A 34 -8.89 2.04 -3.59
C ILE A 34 -8.70 0.56 -3.91
N LEU A 35 -7.61 -0.05 -3.43
CA LEU A 35 -7.29 -1.44 -3.74
C LEU A 35 -7.93 -2.45 -2.78
N SER A 36 -8.14 -2.09 -1.51
CA SER A 36 -8.67 -2.96 -0.45
C SER A 36 -9.89 -3.79 -0.85
N PRO A 37 -10.89 -3.26 -1.60
CA PRO A 37 -12.05 -4.05 -2.02
C PRO A 37 -11.72 -5.20 -2.98
N TYR A 38 -10.55 -5.18 -3.61
CA TYR A 38 -10.18 -6.09 -4.71
C TYR A 38 -9.07 -7.06 -4.36
N ILE A 39 -8.37 -6.85 -3.24
CA ILE A 39 -7.14 -7.57 -2.91
C ILE A 39 -7.23 -8.19 -1.52
N HIS A 40 -6.43 -9.22 -1.28
CA HIS A 40 -6.26 -9.78 0.04
C HIS A 40 -5.24 -8.99 0.86
N ALA A 41 -4.15 -8.54 0.24
CA ALA A 41 -3.17 -7.68 0.90
C ALA A 41 -2.39 -6.78 -0.07
N ALA A 42 -1.99 -5.61 0.41
CA ALA A 42 -1.13 -4.67 -0.29
C ALA A 42 0.35 -4.89 0.08
N VAL A 43 1.23 -4.85 -0.92
CA VAL A 43 2.68 -4.89 -0.73
C VAL A 43 3.25 -3.50 -0.98
N ILE A 44 3.90 -2.96 0.05
CA ILE A 44 4.47 -1.61 0.05
C ILE A 44 5.97 -1.75 0.27
N GLY A 45 6.75 -1.58 -0.80
CA GLY A 45 8.21 -1.68 -0.75
C GLY A 45 8.88 -0.34 -1.07
N SER A 46 8.74 0.11 -2.31
CA SER A 46 9.43 1.30 -2.83
C SER A 46 9.18 2.57 -2.03
N ALA A 47 7.99 2.75 -1.46
CA ALA A 47 7.69 3.89 -0.61
C ALA A 47 8.47 3.88 0.71
N PHE A 48 8.69 2.72 1.33
CA PHE A 48 9.50 2.62 2.55
C PHE A 48 10.98 2.86 2.25
N ILE A 49 11.50 2.28 1.17
CA ILE A 49 12.90 2.51 0.75
C ILE A 49 13.15 4.00 0.49
N LYS A 50 12.25 4.67 -0.24
CA LYS A 50 12.35 6.13 -0.46
C LYS A 50 12.33 6.92 0.85
N GLU A 51 11.48 6.54 1.80
CA GLU A 51 11.43 7.22 3.09
C GLU A 51 12.74 7.08 3.88
N ILE A 52 13.34 5.89 3.89
CA ILE A 52 14.64 5.62 4.53
C ILE A 52 15.75 6.42 3.84
N MET A 53 15.82 6.42 2.51
CA MET A 53 16.85 7.17 1.78
C MET A 53 16.77 8.67 2.06
N ASN A 54 15.55 9.21 2.21
CA ASN A 54 15.35 10.64 2.41
C ASN A 54 15.53 11.12 3.86
N ASN A 55 15.43 10.22 4.85
CA ASN A 55 15.38 10.62 6.27
C ASN A 55 16.23 9.76 7.21
N GLY A 56 16.76 8.63 6.75
CA GLY A 56 17.34 7.58 7.60
C GLY A 56 18.76 7.87 8.10
N GLU A 57 19.47 8.82 7.50
CA GLU A 57 20.77 9.28 8.02
C GLU A 57 20.61 10.21 9.23
N GLU A 58 19.55 11.03 9.26
CA GLU A 58 19.28 12.00 10.33
C GLU A 58 18.40 11.43 11.46
N LYS A 59 17.61 10.39 11.16
CA LYS A 59 16.62 9.82 12.08
C LYS A 59 16.74 8.30 12.09
N ASP A 60 16.39 7.71 13.22
CA ASP A 60 16.25 6.25 13.35
C ASP A 60 15.37 5.68 12.21
N PRO A 61 15.92 4.81 11.33
CA PRO A 61 15.20 4.23 10.21
C PRO A 61 13.90 3.53 10.60
N TYR A 62 13.86 2.90 11.78
CA TYR A 62 12.65 2.25 12.28
C TYR A 62 11.55 3.28 12.55
N LYS A 63 11.88 4.40 13.21
CA LYS A 63 10.91 5.48 13.48
C LYS A 63 10.38 6.11 12.19
N VAL A 64 11.25 6.26 11.20
CA VAL A 64 10.89 6.77 9.86
C VAL A 64 9.89 5.85 9.18
N ILE A 65 10.16 4.55 9.14
CA ILE A 65 9.25 3.55 8.55
C ILE A 65 7.94 3.50 9.34
N LEU A 66 7.98 3.47 10.67
CA LEU A 66 6.79 3.43 11.52
C LEU A 66 5.86 4.63 11.26
N ALA A 67 6.43 5.83 11.11
CA ALA A 67 5.66 7.03 10.75
C ALA A 67 5.05 6.93 9.35
N LYS A 68 5.76 6.33 8.38
CA LYS A 68 5.20 6.07 7.05
C LYS A 68 4.09 5.03 7.09
N MET A 69 4.26 3.92 7.80
CA MET A 69 3.25 2.88 7.99
C MET A 69 1.96 3.45 8.57
N LYS A 70 2.03 4.24 9.65
CA LYS A 70 0.86 4.89 10.27
C LYS A 70 0.09 5.82 9.31
N ARG A 71 0.79 6.44 8.35
CA ARG A 71 0.17 7.28 7.31
C ARG A 71 -0.55 6.45 6.24
N LEU A 72 -0.24 5.17 6.10
CA LEU A 72 -0.79 4.27 5.08
C LEU A 72 -1.98 3.44 5.59
N ILE A 73 -2.08 3.21 6.90
CA ILE A 73 -3.20 2.48 7.52
C ILE A 73 -4.51 3.26 7.33
N PRO A 74 -5.58 2.63 6.80
CA PRO A 74 -6.93 3.20 6.71
C PRO A 74 -7.46 3.66 8.08
N GLU A 75 -8.32 4.70 8.12
CA GLU A 75 -8.82 5.25 9.39
C GLU A 75 -9.65 4.24 10.20
N ASP A 76 -10.38 3.35 9.52
CA ASP A 76 -11.20 2.28 10.10
C ASP A 76 -10.37 1.11 10.68
N GLU A 77 -9.08 1.04 10.38
CA GLU A 77 -8.14 0.03 10.89
C GLU A 77 -7.20 0.59 11.98
N LYS A 78 -7.35 1.86 12.36
CA LYS A 78 -6.63 2.44 13.50
C LYS A 78 -7.37 2.09 14.79
N GLY A 79 -6.91 1.03 15.46
CA GLY A 79 -7.33 0.68 16.83
C GLY A 79 -7.07 1.78 17.84
#